data_AF-A0A095B974-F1
#
_entry.id   AF-A0A095B974-F1
#
_cell.length_a   1.000
_cell.length_b   1.000
_cell.length_c   1.000
_cell.angle_alpha   90.00
_cell.angle_beta   90.00
_cell.angle_gamma   90.00
#
_symmetry.space_group_name_H-M   'P 1'
#
loop_
_entity.id
_entity.type
_entity.pdbx_description
1 polymer ?
#
loop_
_entity_poly.entity_id
_entity_poly.type
_entity_poly.pdbx_seq_one_letter_code
_entity_poly.pdbx_strand_id
1 'polypeptide(L)' 'MRQHKVMLGDKVLYQAAQLSHANRFAEARQAEGVACYVVPDTTPGRPRNVRINSLTGQPYKKSVSCKDTVARRPATELG' A
#
# COMPACT_ATOMS: atom_id res chain seq x y z
N MET A 1 1.82 -12.82 -0.04
CA MET A 1 2.01 -11.39 -0.35
C MET A 1 0.62 -10.77 -0.39
N ARG A 2 0.44 -9.55 0.14
CA ARG A 2 -0.87 -8.88 0.02
C ARG A 2 -1.17 -8.60 -1.45
N GLN A 3 -2.44 -8.68 -1.84
CA GLN A 3 -2.88 -8.48 -3.20
C GLN A 3 -4.11 -7.57 -3.25
N HIS A 4 -3.88 -6.27 -3.20
CA HIS A 4 -4.92 -5.27 -3.45
C HIS A 4 -5.34 -5.33 -4.92
N LYS A 5 -6.64 -5.26 -5.19
CA LYS A 5 -7.18 -5.34 -6.55
C LYS A 5 -7.89 -4.05 -6.90
N VAL A 6 -7.79 -3.64 -8.17
CA VAL A 6 -8.64 -2.61 -8.75
C VAL A 6 -9.65 -3.33 -9.65
N MET A 7 -10.92 -3.13 -9.38
CA MET A 7 -12.05 -3.77 -10.05
C MET A 7 -12.72 -2.79 -11.00
N LEU A 8 -13.18 -3.30 -12.13
CA LEU A 8 -14.10 -2.64 -13.05
C LEU A 8 -15.32 -3.55 -13.21
N GLY A 9 -16.41 -3.23 -12.52
CA GLY A 9 -17.51 -4.17 -12.32
C GLY A 9 -17.01 -5.46 -11.68
N ASP A 10 -17.15 -6.57 -12.41
CA ASP A 10 -16.74 -7.92 -11.96
C ASP A 10 -15.34 -8.33 -12.41
N LYS A 11 -14.66 -7.50 -13.20
CA LYS A 11 -13.33 -7.81 -13.75
C LYS A 11 -12.22 -7.16 -12.95
N VAL A 12 -11.13 -7.90 -12.74
CA VAL A 12 -9.89 -7.35 -12.16
C VAL A 12 -9.13 -6.61 -13.26
N LEU A 13 -8.90 -5.32 -13.04
CA LEU A 13 -8.19 -4.46 -13.99
C LEU A 13 -6.71 -4.29 -13.61
N TYR A 14 -6.41 -4.28 -12.32
CA TYR A 14 -5.04 -4.15 -11.81
C TYR A 14 -4.88 -4.85 -10.45
N GLN A 15 -3.68 -5.34 -10.15
CA GLN A 15 -3.35 -5.95 -8.88
C GLN A 15 -2.00 -5.43 -8.36
N ALA A 16 -1.95 -5.08 -7.07
CA ALA A 16 -0.76 -4.52 -6.45
C ALA A 16 -0.51 -5.08 -5.04
N ALA A 17 0.77 -5.16 -4.68
CA ALA A 17 1.18 -5.54 -3.32
C ALA A 17 1.00 -4.43 -2.27
N GLN A 18 0.90 -3.17 -2.72
CA GLN A 18 0.72 -2.00 -1.88
C GLN A 18 -0.61 -1.31 -2.18
N LEU A 19 -1.34 -0.94 -1.13
CA LEU A 19 -2.62 -0.24 -1.25
C LEU A 19 -2.48 1.11 -1.97
N SER A 20 -1.40 1.84 -1.70
CA SER A 20 -1.12 3.13 -2.35
C SER A 20 -1.03 3.03 -3.87
N HIS A 21 -0.48 1.93 -4.40
CA HIS A 21 -0.38 1.71 -5.84
C HIS A 21 -1.75 1.44 -6.45
N ALA A 22 -2.57 0.61 -5.80
CA ALA A 22 -3.92 0.35 -6.25
C ALA A 22 -4.78 1.63 -6.25
N ASN A 23 -4.66 2.47 -5.22
CA ASN A 23 -5.38 3.74 -5.13
C ASN A 23 -4.97 4.70 -6.24
N ARG A 24 -3.68 4.94 -6.45
CA ARG A 24 -3.19 5.83 -7.52
C ARG A 24 -3.65 5.38 -8.90
N PHE A 25 -3.68 4.07 -9.13
CA PHE A 25 -4.16 3.52 -10.39
C PHE A 25 -5.67 3.76 -10.58
N ALA A 26 -6.48 3.51 -9.54
CA ALA A 26 -7.92 3.76 -9.60
C ALA A 26 -8.23 5.26 -9.79
N GLU A 27 -7.54 6.14 -9.07
CA GLU A 27 -7.70 7.61 -9.22
C GLU A 27 -7.40 8.06 -10.66
N ALA A 28 -6.30 7.57 -11.26
CA ALA A 28 -5.95 7.89 -12.65
C ALA A 28 -7.03 7.43 -13.64
N ARG A 29 -7.58 6.22 -13.44
CA ARG A 29 -8.63 5.66 -14.30
C ARG A 29 -9.97 6.37 -14.12
N GLN A 30 -10.31 6.74 -12.89
CA GLN A 30 -11.49 7.55 -12.61
C GLN A 30 -11.39 8.93 -13.27
N ALA A 31 -10.20 9.54 -13.29
CA ALA A 31 -9.98 10.80 -14.01
C ALA A 31 -10.17 10.67 -15.54
N GLU A 32 -9.94 9.48 -16.09
CA GLU A 32 -10.27 9.13 -17.49
C GLU A 32 -11.75 8.76 -17.71
N GLY A 33 -12.57 8.80 -16.65
CA GLY A 33 -14.00 8.44 -16.71
C GLY A 33 -14.29 6.95 -16.56
N VAL A 34 -13.30 6.13 -16.16
CA VAL A 34 -13.48 4.69 -15.92
C VAL A 34 -13.97 4.45 -14.49
N ALA A 35 -15.18 3.90 -14.35
CA ALA A 35 -15.81 3.58 -13.07
C ALA A 35 -15.18 2.34 -12.39
N CYS A 36 -13.95 2.47 -11.92
CA CYS A 36 -13.23 1.44 -11.20
C CYS A 36 -13.15 1.72 -9.69
N TYR A 37 -12.93 0.68 -8.88
CA TYR A 37 -12.82 0.79 -7.43
C TYR A 37 -11.76 -0.16 -6.86
N VAL A 38 -11.22 0.16 -5.69
CA VAL A 38 -10.16 -0.64 -5.04
C VAL A 38 -10.77 -1.60 -4.02
N VAL A 39 -10.39 -2.87 -4.11
CA VAL A 39 -10.65 -3.89 -3.09
C VAL A 39 -9.35 -4.13 -2.31
N PRO A 40 -9.24 -3.62 -1.07
CA PRO A 40 -8.04 -3.80 -0.28
C PRO A 40 -7.95 -5.23 0.26
N ASP A 41 -6.79 -5.85 0.10
CA ASP A 41 -6.47 -7.08 0.81
C ASP A 41 -6.15 -6.77 2.28
N THR A 42 -7.03 -7.22 3.16
CA THR A 42 -6.92 -7.07 4.62
C THR A 42 -6.20 -8.25 5.27
N THR A 43 -5.74 -9.24 4.51
CA THR A 43 -5.05 -10.42 5.03
C THR A 43 -3.89 -9.99 5.91
N PRO A 44 -3.81 -10.47 7.18
CA PRO A 44 -2.71 -10.13 8.06
C PRO A 44 -1.38 -10.57 7.43
N GLY A 45 -0.42 -9.65 7.41
CA GLY A 45 0.91 -9.97 6.87
C GLY A 45 1.59 -11.04 7.72
N ARG A 46 2.34 -11.94 7.08
CA ARG A 46 3.16 -12.91 7.81
C ARG A 46 4.14 -12.14 8.71
N PRO A 47 4.27 -12.49 10.00
CA PRO A 47 5.27 -11.87 10.85
C PRO A 47 6.66 -12.07 10.22
N ARG A 48 7.44 -10.98 10.11
CA ARG A 48 8.83 -11.08 9.68
C ARG A 48 9.61 -11.82 10.76
N ASN A 49 10.28 -12.89 10.38
CA ASN A 49 11.18 -13.58 11.30
C ASN A 49 12.34 -12.64 11.66
N VAL A 50 12.69 -12.60 12.94
CA VAL A 50 13.82 -11.79 13.42
C VAL A 50 15.09 -12.47 12.94
N ARG A 51 15.91 -11.74 12.20
CA ARG A 51 17.19 -12.26 11.75
C ARG A 51 18.14 -12.27 12.95
N ILE A 52 18.61 -13.45 13.31
CA ILE A 52 19.61 -13.67 14.37
C ILE A 52 21.00 -13.59 13.74
N ASN A 53 21.92 -12.90 14.41
CA ASN A 53 23.33 -12.91 14.05
C ASN A 53 23.96 -14.24 14.50
N SER A 54 24.53 -15.00 13.56
CA SER A 54 25.14 -16.30 13.85
C SER A 54 26.39 -16.21 14.72
N LEU A 55 27.09 -15.07 14.75
CA LEU A 55 28.32 -14.88 15.51
C LEU A 55 28.07 -14.56 16.99
N THR A 56 26.96 -13.86 17.30
CA THR A 56 26.67 -13.39 18.66
C THR A 56 25.41 -14.00 19.26
N GLY A 57 24.62 -14.74 18.48
CA GLY A 57 23.32 -15.27 18.88
C GLY A 57 22.24 -14.21 19.11
N GLN A 58 22.55 -12.93 18.89
CA GLN A 58 21.66 -11.80 19.16
C GLN A 58 20.93 -11.33 17.89
N PRO A 59 19.72 -10.77 18.00
CA PRO A 59 19.02 -10.21 16.86
C PRO A 59 19.76 -8.99 16.28
N TYR A 60 19.77 -8.85 14.95
CA TYR A 60 20.27 -7.63 14.33
C TYR A 60 19.45 -6.41 14.76
N LYS A 61 20.11 -5.29 15.11
CA LYS A 61 19.45 -4.01 15.40
C LYS A 61 18.66 -3.59 14.14
N LYS A 62 17.34 -3.40 14.30
CA LYS A 62 16.49 -2.89 13.21
C LYS A 62 16.93 -1.45 12.91
N SER A 63 17.21 -1.14 11.64
CA SER A 63 17.28 0.26 11.22
C SER A 63 15.88 0.85 11.37
N VAL A 64 15.76 1.87 12.21
CA VAL A 64 14.52 2.64 12.33
C VAL A 64 14.42 3.44 11.03
N SER A 65 13.72 2.92 10.02
CA SER A 65 13.43 3.72 8.83
C SER A 65 12.42 4.79 9.25
N CYS A 66 12.88 6.02 9.39
CA CYS A 66 12.03 7.19 9.52
C CYS A 66 11.16 7.26 8.26
N LYS A 67 9.94 6.74 8.33
CA LYS A 67 8.87 7.16 7.43
C LYS A 67 8.05 8.15 8.22
N ASP A 68 8.53 9.38 8.24
CA ASP A 68 7.70 10.51 8.63
C ASP A 68 6.51 10.53 7.68
N THR A 69 5.36 10.21 8.25
CA THR A 69 4.04 10.47 7.73
C THR A 69 3.97 11.95 7.33
N VAL A 70 4.09 12.23 6.04
CA VAL A 70 3.64 13.51 5.47
C VAL A 70 2.13 13.55 5.69
N ALA A 71 1.72 14.24 6.74
CA ALA A 71 0.35 14.59 6.98
C ALA A 71 -0.16 15.44 5.81
N ARG A 72 -1.06 14.85 5.00
CA ARG A 72 -1.95 15.60 4.12
C ARG A 72 -2.76 16.58 4.97
N ARG A 73 -2.80 17.85 4.58
CA ARG A 73 -3.97 18.73 4.80
C ARG A 73 -4.28 19.54 3.53
N PRO A 74 -5.56 19.93 3.37
CA PRO A 74 -6.29 19.92 2.10
C PRO A 74 -6.18 21.22 1.31
N ALA A 75 -6.38 21.11 0.00
CA ALA A 75 -6.65 22.24 -0.90
C ALA A 75 -8.15 22.57 -0.83
N THR A 76 -8.48 23.72 -0.25
CA THR A 76 -9.76 24.44 -0.29
C THR A 76 -9.37 25.87 0.11
N GLU A 77 -9.59 26.97 -0.61
CA GLU A 77 -10.78 27.40 -1.36
C GLU A 77 -10.41 28.62 -2.24
N LEU A 78 -11.24 28.91 -3.26
CA LEU A 78 -11.18 30.07 -4.16
C LEU A 78 -11.52 31.39 -3.44
N GLY A 79 -10.94 32.49 -3.95
CA GLY A 79 -11.34 33.88 -3.70
C GLY A 79 -10.62 34.81 -4.65
#